data_AF-D8UKH1-F1
#
_entry.id   AF-D8UKH1-F1
#
_cell.length_a   1.000
_cell.length_b   1.000
_cell.length_c   1.000
_cell.angle_alpha   90.00
_cell.angle_beta   90.00
_cell.angle_gamma   90.00
#
_symmetry.space_group_name_H-M   'P 1'
#
loop_
_entity.id
_entity.type
_entity.pdbx_description
1 polymer ?
#
loop_
_entity_poly.entity_id
_entity_poly.type
_entity_poly.pdbx_seq_one_letter_code
_entity_poly.pdbx_strand_id
1 'polypeptide(L)'
;MTMVPGKMDAVSVNRVWEEHVKKENRALQLNDQFAIPNPRKMDILPEKPNRTVPTPNPDKTTVDAATATLHSLAAAKDVDKVPVDRFALPITGNMEYGFFHRVTPAAPNGMFNHKHKPCELTDYAQEYIKSFNGVGPYTTRLNK
;
A
#
# COMPACT_ATOMS: atom_id res chain seq x y z
N MET A 1 -80.07 7.63 -29.58
CA MET A 1 -78.75 8.14 -30.04
C MET A 1 -78.99 9.56 -30.54
N THR A 2 -78.74 10.55 -29.69
CA THR A 2 -78.89 11.97 -30.03
C THR A 2 -77.56 12.64 -29.73
N MET A 3 -76.77 12.85 -30.80
CA MET A 3 -75.61 13.71 -30.76
C MET A 3 -76.08 15.13 -30.49
N VAL A 4 -75.57 15.80 -29.47
CA VAL A 4 -75.88 17.20 -29.19
C VAL A 4 -74.81 18.05 -29.90
N PRO A 5 -75.14 18.75 -31.01
CA PRO A 5 -74.25 19.72 -31.62
C PRO A 5 -74.59 21.10 -31.02
N GLY A 6 -73.78 21.53 -30.08
CA GLY A 6 -73.86 22.84 -29.43
C GLY A 6 -72.64 23.05 -28.55
N LYS A 7 -72.16 24.29 -28.41
CA LYS A 7 -71.08 24.61 -27.46
C LYS A 7 -71.54 24.12 -26.09
N MET A 8 -70.89 23.08 -25.57
CA MET A 8 -71.19 22.53 -24.25
C MET A 8 -71.05 23.64 -23.20
N ASP A 9 -72.02 23.73 -22.29
CA ASP A 9 -71.93 24.61 -21.14
C ASP A 9 -70.70 24.22 -20.29
N ALA A 10 -70.02 25.21 -19.70
CA ALA A 10 -68.78 24.99 -18.95
C ALA A 10 -68.97 23.97 -17.82
N VAL A 11 -70.15 23.94 -17.20
CA VAL A 11 -70.49 22.96 -16.16
C VAL A 11 -70.53 21.53 -16.72
N SER A 12 -71.06 21.35 -17.93
CA SER A 12 -71.12 20.05 -18.58
C SER A 12 -69.74 19.52 -18.99
N VAL A 13 -68.85 20.41 -19.47
CA VAL A 13 -67.45 20.06 -19.78
C VAL A 13 -66.71 19.62 -18.52
N ASN A 14 -66.85 20.38 -17.43
CA ASN A 14 -66.24 20.05 -16.14
C ASN A 14 -66.74 18.71 -15.60
N ARG A 15 -68.03 18.40 -15.78
CA ARG A 15 -68.61 17.12 -15.35
C ARG A 15 -68.08 15.94 -16.16
N VAL A 16 -67.88 16.11 -17.48
CA VAL A 16 -67.26 15.09 -18.32
C VAL A 16 -65.80 14.86 -17.90
N TRP A 17 -65.07 15.93 -17.60
CA TRP A 17 -63.70 15.85 -17.11
C TRP A 17 -63.60 15.16 -15.76
N GLU A 18 -64.48 15.50 -14.82
CA GLU A 18 -64.56 14.86 -13.50
C GLU A 18 -64.80 13.35 -13.62
N GLU A 19 -65.71 12.93 -14.50
CA GLU A 19 -65.95 11.51 -14.78
C GLU A 19 -64.74 10.82 -15.42
N HIS A 20 -63.98 11.53 -16.26
CA HIS A 20 -62.75 11.00 -16.85
C HIS A 20 -61.69 10.76 -15.78
N VAL A 21 -61.44 11.75 -14.92
CA VAL A 21 -60.48 11.66 -13.80
C VAL A 21 -60.91 10.58 -12.79
N LYS A 22 -62.21 10.47 -12.49
CA LYS A 22 -62.73 9.40 -11.63
C LYS A 22 -62.49 8.00 -12.21
N LYS A 23 -62.61 7.83 -13.53
CA LYS A 23 -62.35 6.54 -14.20
C LYS A 23 -60.87 6.22 -14.23
N GLU A 24 -60.04 7.20 -14.52
CA GLU A 24 -58.59 7.07 -14.51
C GLU A 24 -58.07 6.69 -13.11
N ASN A 25 -58.53 7.37 -12.05
CA ASN A 25 -58.16 7.04 -10.67
C ASN A 25 -58.63 5.64 -10.22
N ARG A 26 -59.72 5.11 -10.79
CA ARG A 26 -60.15 3.73 -10.51
C ARG A 26 -59.28 2.69 -11.23
N ALA A 27 -58.76 3.02 -12.41
CA ALA A 27 -57.93 2.12 -13.20
C ALA A 27 -56.45 2.16 -12.79
N LEU A 28 -55.95 3.32 -12.35
CA LEU A 28 -54.58 3.55 -11.85
C LEU A 28 -54.42 3.19 -10.37
N GLN A 29 -55.09 2.14 -9.89
CA GLN A 29 -54.72 1.59 -8.58
C GLN A 29 -53.39 0.85 -8.74
N LEU A 30 -52.34 1.41 -8.13
CA LEU A 30 -51.08 0.72 -7.97
C LEU A 30 -51.39 -0.61 -7.26
N ASN A 31 -50.92 -1.73 -7.79
CA ASN A 31 -51.14 -3.01 -7.13
C ASN A 31 -50.27 -3.05 -5.86
N ASP A 32 -50.84 -2.68 -4.72
CA ASP A 32 -50.15 -2.69 -3.42
C ASP A 32 -49.88 -4.11 -2.91
N GLN A 33 -50.52 -5.12 -3.51
CA GLN A 33 -50.29 -6.54 -3.23
C GLN A 33 -49.44 -7.16 -4.34
N PHE A 34 -48.13 -6.93 -4.25
CA PHE A 34 -47.12 -7.70 -4.98
C PHE A 34 -47.03 -9.12 -4.43
N ALA A 35 -48.03 -9.96 -4.71
CA ALA A 35 -47.98 -11.38 -4.41
C ALA A 35 -47.49 -12.13 -5.66
N ILE A 36 -46.30 -12.71 -5.58
CA ILE A 36 -45.83 -13.67 -6.61
C ILE A 36 -46.67 -14.95 -6.41
N PRO A 37 -47.52 -15.36 -7.37
CA PRO A 37 -48.44 -16.48 -7.18
C PRO A 37 -47.75 -17.83 -6.96
N ASN A 38 -46.49 -17.94 -7.40
CA ASN A 38 -45.67 -19.14 -7.23
C ASN A 38 -44.28 -18.77 -6.68
N PRO A 39 -44.01 -19.02 -5.39
CA PRO A 39 -42.74 -18.67 -4.76
C PRO A 39 -41.54 -19.45 -5.32
N ARG A 40 -41.76 -20.55 -6.05
CA ARG A 40 -40.69 -21.32 -6.71
C ARG A 40 -40.19 -20.70 -8.02
N LYS A 41 -40.91 -19.72 -8.56
CA LYS A 41 -40.52 -18.96 -9.75
C LYS A 41 -39.83 -17.64 -9.41
N MET A 42 -39.54 -17.41 -8.14
CA MET A 42 -38.85 -16.22 -7.68
C MET A 42 -37.35 -16.41 -7.88
N ASP A 43 -36.72 -15.56 -8.70
CA ASP A 43 -35.27 -15.53 -8.81
C ASP A 43 -34.66 -15.03 -7.50
N ILE A 44 -33.94 -15.91 -6.81
CA ILE A 44 -33.18 -15.56 -5.61
C ILE A 44 -31.91 -14.87 -6.08
N LEU A 45 -31.93 -13.54 -6.08
CA LEU A 45 -30.73 -12.76 -6.32
C LEU A 45 -29.79 -12.93 -5.12
N PRO A 46 -28.57 -13.46 -5.30
CA PRO A 46 -27.61 -13.54 -4.22
C PRO A 46 -27.26 -12.11 -3.78
N GLU A 47 -27.01 -11.97 -2.47
CA GLU A 47 -26.58 -10.69 -1.94
C GLU A 47 -25.27 -10.26 -2.60
N LYS A 48 -25.06 -8.93 -2.71
CA LYS A 48 -23.82 -8.39 -3.26
C LYS A 48 -22.64 -9.03 -2.52
N PRO A 49 -21.63 -9.57 -3.22
CA PRO A 49 -20.48 -10.25 -2.59
C PRO A 49 -19.68 -9.33 -1.66
N ASN A 50 -19.91 -8.03 -1.72
CA ASN A 50 -19.27 -7.01 -0.89
C ASN A 50 -20.11 -6.62 0.33
N ARG A 51 -21.19 -7.34 0.64
CA ARG A 51 -21.96 -7.08 1.87
C ARG A 51 -21.19 -7.64 3.05
N THR A 52 -20.33 -6.82 3.63
CA THR A 52 -19.66 -7.11 4.89
C THR A 52 -20.59 -6.76 6.06
N VAL A 53 -20.91 -7.73 6.90
CA VAL A 53 -21.51 -7.44 8.22
C VAL A 53 -20.41 -6.79 9.06
N PRO A 54 -20.62 -5.60 9.65
CA PRO A 54 -19.64 -5.01 10.56
C PRO A 54 -19.42 -5.99 11.71
N THR A 55 -18.24 -6.60 11.76
CA THR A 55 -17.84 -7.39 12.92
C THR A 55 -17.71 -6.46 14.12
N PRO A 56 -18.17 -6.87 15.31
CA PRO A 56 -17.97 -6.09 16.51
C PRO A 56 -16.48 -5.82 16.71
N ASN A 57 -16.14 -4.60 17.15
CA ASN A 57 -14.76 -4.23 17.41
C ASN A 57 -14.13 -5.26 18.36
N PRO A 58 -12.91 -5.76 18.05
CA PRO A 58 -12.23 -6.71 18.92
C PRO A 58 -11.99 -6.08 20.29
N ASP A 59 -12.10 -6.91 21.33
CA ASP A 59 -11.88 -6.48 22.70
C ASP A 59 -10.42 -6.05 22.90
N LYS A 60 -10.15 -5.08 23.78
CA LYS A 60 -8.81 -4.50 23.94
C LYS A 60 -7.75 -5.57 24.23
N THR A 61 -8.13 -6.56 25.04
CA THR A 61 -7.30 -7.73 25.39
C THR A 61 -6.85 -8.53 24.16
N THR A 62 -7.75 -8.72 23.19
CA THR A 62 -7.46 -9.46 21.95
C THR A 62 -6.55 -8.67 21.02
N VAL A 63 -6.71 -7.34 20.96
CA VAL A 63 -5.84 -6.44 20.18
C VAL A 63 -4.43 -6.40 20.77
N ASP A 64 -4.31 -6.29 22.09
CA ASP A 64 -3.03 -6.28 22.79
C ASP A 64 -2.28 -7.61 22.61
N ALA A 65 -2.99 -8.75 22.70
CA ALA A 65 -2.42 -10.07 22.45
C ALA A 65 -1.94 -10.25 20.99
N ALA A 66 -2.73 -9.80 20.01
CA ALA A 66 -2.36 -9.85 18.60
C ALA A 66 -1.16 -8.92 18.28
N THR A 67 -1.08 -7.78 18.96
CA THR A 67 0.01 -6.82 18.80
C THR A 67 1.30 -7.37 19.43
N ALA A 68 1.21 -8.03 20.59
CA ALA A 68 2.34 -8.72 21.22
C ALA A 68 2.87 -9.87 20.35
N THR A 69 1.99 -10.66 19.73
CA THR A 69 2.41 -11.74 18.83
C THR A 69 3.04 -11.18 17.54
N LEU A 70 2.48 -10.13 16.96
CA LEU A 70 3.08 -9.41 15.83
C LEU A 70 4.46 -8.87 16.20
N HIS A 71 4.61 -8.22 17.36
CA HIS A 71 5.93 -7.76 17.81
C HIS A 71 6.88 -8.93 18.05
N SER A 72 6.45 -10.08 18.56
CA SER A 72 7.33 -11.23 18.74
C SER A 72 7.78 -11.86 17.42
N LEU A 73 6.94 -11.82 16.38
CA LEU A 73 7.20 -12.43 15.08
C LEU A 73 7.94 -11.47 14.14
N ALA A 74 7.56 -10.19 14.18
CA ALA A 74 8.06 -9.12 13.33
C ALA A 74 9.12 -8.25 14.00
N ALA A 75 9.40 -8.42 15.29
CA ALA A 75 10.66 -7.94 15.86
C ALA A 75 11.75 -8.53 14.96
N ALA A 76 12.53 -7.64 14.36
CA ALA A 76 13.61 -8.04 13.50
C ALA A 76 14.56 -8.91 14.33
N LYS A 77 14.37 -10.22 14.21
CA LYS A 77 15.27 -11.18 14.84
C LYS A 77 16.62 -10.92 14.21
N ASP A 78 17.63 -10.83 15.06
CA ASP A 78 19.02 -10.73 14.63
C ASP A 78 19.39 -9.43 13.88
N VAL A 79 18.79 -8.27 14.24
CA VAL A 79 19.20 -6.95 13.71
C VAL A 79 20.70 -6.76 13.77
N ASP A 80 21.31 -7.16 14.89
CA ASP A 80 22.73 -6.97 15.16
C ASP A 80 23.63 -7.94 14.38
N LYS A 81 23.06 -9.02 13.81
CA LYS A 81 23.83 -9.99 13.02
C LYS A 81 24.04 -9.48 11.61
N VAL A 82 25.26 -9.67 11.12
CA VAL A 82 25.65 -9.40 9.73
C VAL A 82 24.86 -10.34 8.80
N PRO A 83 24.51 -9.94 7.56
CA PRO A 83 23.74 -10.76 6.64
C PRO A 83 24.24 -12.20 6.44
N VAL A 84 25.55 -12.42 6.54
CA VAL A 84 26.22 -13.73 6.44
C VAL A 84 25.85 -14.68 7.60
N ASP A 85 25.58 -14.13 8.78
CA ASP A 85 25.17 -14.91 9.95
C ASP A 85 23.64 -15.09 10.00
N ARG A 86 22.90 -14.20 9.33
CA ARG A 86 21.43 -14.24 9.28
C ARG A 86 20.91 -15.18 8.19
N PHE A 87 21.60 -15.27 7.05
CA PHE A 87 21.15 -16.02 5.89
C PHE A 87 22.24 -17.01 5.46
N ALA A 88 21.85 -18.16 4.92
CA ALA A 88 22.80 -19.11 4.35
C ALA A 88 23.37 -18.65 3.00
N LEU A 89 22.60 -17.84 2.25
CA LEU A 89 22.91 -17.35 0.92
C LEU A 89 22.40 -15.91 0.76
N PRO A 90 22.98 -15.11 -0.15
CA PRO A 90 22.48 -13.76 -0.43
C PRO A 90 21.06 -13.84 -1.00
N ILE A 91 20.13 -13.08 -0.40
CA ILE A 91 18.71 -13.08 -0.81
C ILE A 91 18.46 -12.08 -1.94
N THR A 92 19.25 -11.02 -2.01
CA THR A 92 19.09 -9.94 -2.99
C THR A 92 20.41 -9.71 -3.73
N GLY A 93 20.35 -9.23 -4.98
CA GLY A 93 21.56 -8.96 -5.78
C GLY A 93 22.51 -7.97 -5.11
N ASN A 94 21.99 -7.00 -4.35
CA ASN A 94 22.81 -6.05 -3.59
C ASN A 94 23.64 -6.71 -2.49
N MET A 95 23.24 -7.89 -1.99
CA MET A 95 23.99 -8.61 -0.96
C MET A 95 25.15 -9.41 -1.54
N GLU A 96 25.09 -9.86 -2.79
CA GLU A 96 26.03 -10.82 -3.39
C GLU A 96 27.50 -10.38 -3.27
N TYR A 97 27.78 -9.11 -3.56
CA TYR A 97 29.15 -8.58 -3.58
C TYR A 97 29.84 -8.66 -2.20
N GLY A 98 29.11 -8.39 -1.12
CA GLY A 98 29.65 -8.37 0.24
C GLY A 98 29.42 -9.65 1.04
N PHE A 99 28.59 -10.58 0.54
CA PHE A 99 28.16 -11.75 1.29
C PHE A 99 29.32 -12.70 1.60
N PHE A 100 30.27 -12.85 0.68
CA PHE A 100 31.38 -13.78 0.82
C PHE A 100 32.66 -13.14 1.39
N HIS A 101 32.54 -12.05 2.16
CA HIS A 101 33.71 -11.33 2.69
C HIS A 101 34.61 -12.17 3.64
N ARG A 102 34.09 -13.27 4.20
CA ARG A 102 34.85 -14.22 5.04
C ARG A 102 35.63 -15.24 4.21
N VAL A 103 35.30 -15.38 2.93
CA VAL A 103 36.02 -16.28 2.03
C VAL A 103 37.34 -15.60 1.70
N THR A 104 38.44 -16.19 2.17
CA THR A 104 39.77 -15.71 1.82
C THR A 104 39.95 -15.90 0.31
N PRO A 105 40.10 -14.80 -0.48
CA PRO A 105 40.36 -14.95 -1.89
C PRO A 105 41.70 -15.66 -2.09
N ALA A 106 41.83 -16.38 -3.21
CA ALA A 106 43.11 -16.96 -3.59
C ALA A 106 44.20 -15.88 -3.60
N ALA A 107 45.41 -16.26 -3.19
CA ALA A 107 46.55 -15.34 -3.20
C ALA A 107 46.69 -14.71 -4.59
N PRO A 108 46.83 -13.38 -4.70
CA PRO A 108 46.95 -12.72 -5.99
C PRO A 108 48.20 -13.25 -6.71
N ASN A 109 48.08 -13.45 -8.02
CA ASN A 109 49.21 -13.87 -8.84
C ASN A 109 50.35 -12.85 -8.69
N GLY A 110 51.55 -13.34 -8.30
CA GLY A 110 52.73 -12.52 -8.09
C GLY A 110 53.12 -11.69 -9.33
N MET A 111 52.78 -12.17 -10.53
CA MET A 111 53.03 -11.46 -11.79
C MET A 111 52.30 -10.11 -11.88
N PHE A 112 51.17 -9.94 -11.20
CA PHE A 112 50.37 -8.71 -11.21
C PHE A 112 50.43 -7.94 -9.88
N ASN A 113 51.30 -8.36 -8.96
CA ASN A 113 51.41 -7.78 -7.64
C ASN A 113 52.36 -6.57 -7.63
N HIS A 114 51.90 -5.45 -8.20
CA HIS A 114 52.67 -4.19 -8.28
C HIS A 114 52.27 -3.21 -7.17
N LYS A 115 52.56 -3.55 -5.93
CA LYS A 115 52.33 -2.64 -4.80
C LYS A 115 53.26 -1.43 -4.93
N HIS A 116 52.70 -0.23 -4.88
CA HIS A 116 53.49 0.99 -4.75
C HIS A 116 54.25 0.93 -3.43
N LYS A 117 55.57 0.94 -3.52
CA LYS A 117 56.47 1.13 -2.37
C LYS A 117 56.85 2.60 -2.32
N PRO A 118 56.95 3.20 -1.14
CA PRO A 118 57.58 4.50 -1.03
C PRO A 118 59.01 4.41 -1.56
N CYS A 119 59.46 5.48 -2.21
CA CYS A 119 60.85 5.66 -2.57
C CYS A 119 61.55 6.52 -1.51
N GLU A 120 62.88 6.55 -1.55
CA GLU A 120 63.71 7.30 -0.61
C GLU A 120 63.28 8.78 -0.48
N LEU A 121 62.83 9.40 -1.58
CA LEU A 121 62.33 10.77 -1.57
C LEU A 121 61.03 10.91 -0.76
N THR A 122 60.09 9.97 -0.93
CA THR A 122 58.81 9.99 -0.21
C THR A 122 58.99 9.63 1.27
N ASP A 123 59.93 8.73 1.58
CA ASP A 123 60.29 8.40 2.95
C ASP A 123 60.95 9.60 3.64
N TYR A 124 61.92 10.24 2.99
CA TYR A 124 62.53 11.48 3.48
C TYR A 124 61.47 12.57 3.71
N ALA A 125 60.56 12.78 2.75
CA ALA A 125 59.51 13.78 2.91
C ALA A 125 58.58 13.47 4.10
N GLN A 126 58.22 12.19 4.30
CA GLN A 126 57.41 11.77 5.45
C GLN A 126 58.16 11.94 6.77
N GLU A 127 59.44 11.54 6.84
CA GLU A 127 60.27 11.70 8.05
C GLU A 127 60.54 13.17 8.36
N TYR A 128 60.77 13.98 7.34
CA TYR A 128 60.94 15.42 7.46
C TYR A 128 59.67 16.07 8.03
N ILE A 129 58.48 15.74 7.53
CA ILE A 129 57.22 16.26 8.11
C ILE A 129 57.02 15.78 9.55
N LYS A 130 57.36 14.51 9.84
CA LYS A 130 57.27 13.95 11.20
C LYS A 130 58.21 14.66 12.19
N SER A 131 59.41 15.05 11.76
CA SER A 131 60.37 15.75 12.63
C SER A 131 59.95 17.18 12.97
N PHE A 132 59.01 17.77 12.22
CA PHE A 132 58.37 19.06 12.53
C PHE A 132 56.95 18.92 13.10
N ASN A 133 56.67 17.86 13.88
CA ASN A 133 55.37 17.59 14.52
C ASN A 133 54.17 17.55 13.53
N GLY A 134 54.39 17.06 12.31
CA GLY A 134 53.33 16.95 11.31
C GLY A 134 52.96 18.27 10.61
N VAL A 135 53.68 19.35 10.89
CA VAL A 135 53.47 20.66 10.29
C VAL A 135 54.66 20.99 9.38
N GLY A 136 54.41 21.20 8.09
CA GLY A 136 55.46 21.52 7.14
C GLY A 136 56.19 22.81 7.53
N PRO A 137 57.53 22.89 7.41
CA PRO A 137 58.30 24.05 7.87
C PRO A 137 58.00 25.35 7.11
N TYR A 138 57.35 25.25 5.95
CA TYR A 138 56.91 26.39 5.14
C TYR A 138 55.47 26.80 5.39
N THR A 139 54.74 26.13 6.29
CA THR A 139 53.42 26.60 6.71
C THR A 139 53.64 27.78 7.65
N THR A 140 53.53 28.99 7.13
CA THR A 140 53.46 30.19 7.96
C THR A 140 52.25 30.04 8.87
N ARG A 141 52.50 29.90 10.18
CA ARG A 141 51.46 30.19 11.16
C ARG A 141 51.17 31.68 10.99
N LEU A 142 50.08 32.01 10.29
CA LEU A 142 49.50 33.34 10.33
C LEU A 142 49.17 33.59 11.80
N ASN A 143 50.04 34.34 12.48
CA ASN A 143 49.83 34.77 13.86
C ASN A 143 48.50 35.53 13.91
N LYS A 144 47.56 35.04 14.71
CA LYS A 144 46.43 35.82 15.22
C LYS A 144 46.89 36.57 16.47
#